data_AF-A0A7K2MTU1-F1
#
_entry.id   AF-A0A7K2MTU1-F1
#
_cell.length_a   1.000
_cell.length_b   1.000
_cell.length_c   1.000
_cell.angle_alpha   90.00
_cell.angle_beta   90.00
_cell.angle_gamma   90.00
#
_symmetry.space_group_name_H-M   'P 1'
#
loop_
_entity.id
_entity.type
_entity.pdbx_description
1 polymer ?
#
loop_
_entity_poly.entity_id
_entity_poly.type
_entity_poly.pdbx_seq_one_letter_code
_entity_poly.pdbx_strand_id
1 'polypeptide(L)'
;AVRNRLARELHDSVGHALSAVTLQASAARRLLGTDPEFVREALAAIEDTTRRTVGELDAVLGVLRDGDATGDAWGATPAPTLAGDLDDLLRRTRAGGLRVDA
;
A
#
# COMPACT_ATOMS: atom_id res chain seq x y z
N ALA A 1 0.68 -17.48 17.52
CA ALA A 1 1.55 -16.38 17.97
C ALA A 1 1.84 -15.36 16.85
N VAL A 2 2.35 -15.80 15.69
CA VAL A 2 2.76 -14.91 14.58
C VAL A 2 1.60 -14.08 13.98
N ARG A 3 0.42 -14.68 13.73
CA ARG A 3 -0.76 -13.96 13.19
C ARG A 3 -1.22 -12.78 14.05
N ASN A 4 -1.16 -12.94 15.38
CA ASN A 4 -1.57 -11.94 16.34
C ASN A 4 -0.55 -10.78 16.45
N ARG A 5 0.72 -11.05 16.13
CA ARG A 5 1.78 -10.05 16.03
C ARG A 5 1.66 -9.24 14.75
N LEU A 6 1.48 -9.91 13.60
CA LEU A 6 1.25 -9.27 12.29
C LEU A 6 0.03 -8.33 12.33
N ALA A 7 -1.07 -8.78 12.93
CA ALA A 7 -2.27 -7.94 13.07
C ALA A 7 -2.01 -6.67 13.91
N ARG A 8 -1.14 -6.76 14.92
CA ARG A 8 -0.82 -5.65 15.83
C ARG A 8 0.15 -4.67 15.17
N GLU A 9 1.19 -5.17 14.50
CA GLU A 9 2.11 -4.37 13.69
C GLU A 9 1.37 -3.62 12.56
N LEU A 10 0.42 -4.29 11.89
CA LEU A 10 -0.48 -3.64 10.92
C LEU A 10 -1.34 -2.56 11.56
N HIS A 11 -1.98 -2.86 12.69
CA HIS A 11 -2.86 -1.90 13.36
C HIS A 11 -2.09 -0.64 13.79
N ASP A 12 -0.85 -0.82 14.27
CA ASP A 12 0.02 0.28 14.67
C ASP A 12 0.45 1.11 13.45
N SER A 13 0.87 0.49 12.34
CA SER A 13 1.22 1.19 11.08
C SER A 13 0.04 1.99 10.53
N VAL A 14 -1.13 1.35 10.41
CA VAL A 14 -2.35 1.99 9.88
C VAL A 14 -2.83 3.11 10.80
N GLY A 15 -2.85 2.88 12.12
CA GLY A 15 -3.25 3.89 13.09
C GLY A 15 -2.33 5.12 13.05
N HIS A 16 -1.03 4.89 12.89
CA HIS A 16 -0.06 5.97 12.73
C HIS A 16 -0.28 6.75 11.42
N ALA A 17 -0.44 6.06 10.30
CA ALA A 17 -0.69 6.66 9.00
C ALA A 17 -1.98 7.51 9.00
N LEU A 18 -3.07 7.00 9.56
CA LEU A 18 -4.34 7.72 9.67
C LEU A 18 -4.24 8.96 10.58
N SER A 19 -3.44 8.87 11.64
CA SER A 19 -3.16 10.02 12.51
C SER A 19 -2.42 11.14 11.75
N ALA A 20 -1.41 10.77 10.95
CA ALA A 20 -0.67 11.70 10.10
C ALA A 20 -1.57 12.34 9.03
N VAL A 21 -2.39 11.54 8.34
CA VAL A 21 -3.36 12.02 7.33
C VAL A 21 -4.35 13.01 7.96
N THR A 22 -4.88 12.70 9.14
CA THR A 22 -5.84 13.56 9.85
C THR A 22 -5.21 14.91 10.22
N LEU A 23 -3.95 14.89 10.68
CA LEU A 23 -3.20 16.09 11.01
C LEU A 23 -2.95 16.96 9.76
N GLN A 24 -2.48 16.35 8.66
CA GLN A 24 -2.22 17.03 7.39
C GLN A 24 -3.51 17.63 6.80
N ALA A 25 -4.61 16.88 6.81
CA ALA A 25 -5.90 17.36 6.31
C ALA A 25 -6.42 18.54 7.16
N SER A 26 -6.23 18.48 8.48
CA SER A 26 -6.60 19.56 9.38
C SER A 26 -5.76 20.82 9.15
N ALA A 27 -4.46 20.67 8.89
CA ALA A 27 -3.56 21.78 8.56
C ALA A 27 -3.91 22.40 7.20
N ALA A 28 -4.09 21.58 6.16
CA ALA A 28 -4.49 22.03 4.83
C ALA A 28 -5.82 22.81 4.87
N ARG A 29 -6.81 22.32 5.62
CA ARG A 29 -8.10 23.03 5.79
C ARG A 29 -7.94 24.41 6.43
N ARG A 30 -7.00 24.57 7.36
CA ARG A 30 -6.72 25.88 8.02
C ARG A 30 -6.00 26.85 7.09
N LEU A 31 -5.18 26.34 6.17
CA LEU A 31 -4.31 27.13 5.29
C LEU A 31 -4.86 27.31 3.88
N LEU A 32 -6.04 26.75 3.58
CA LEU A 32 -6.65 26.74 2.24
C LEU A 32 -6.73 28.12 1.57
N GLY A 33 -6.94 29.20 2.35
CA GLY A 33 -7.06 30.57 1.84
C GLY A 33 -5.78 31.42 1.95
N THR A 34 -4.73 30.92 2.59
CA THR A 34 -3.52 31.69 2.94
C THR A 34 -2.25 31.11 2.35
N ASP A 35 -2.16 29.79 2.23
CA ASP A 35 -0.98 29.09 1.69
C ASP A 35 -1.39 27.91 0.78
N PRO A 36 -1.70 28.20 -0.50
CA PRO A 36 -2.07 27.17 -1.47
C PRO A 36 -0.94 26.20 -1.85
N GLU A 37 0.33 26.59 -1.67
CA GLU A 37 1.47 25.70 -1.89
C GLU A 37 1.52 24.63 -0.80
N PHE A 38 1.45 25.05 0.48
CA PHE A 38 1.37 24.11 1.59
C PHE A 38 0.19 23.14 1.45
N VAL A 39 -0.97 23.63 1.01
CA VAL A 39 -2.15 22.78 0.78
C VAL A 39 -1.86 21.71 -0.26
N ARG A 40 -1.20 22.05 -1.37
CA ARG A 40 -0.82 21.08 -2.40
C ARG A 40 0.17 20.05 -1.85
N GLU A 41 1.16 20.48 -1.09
CA GLU A 41 2.12 19.57 -0.45
C GLU A 41 1.44 18.63 0.56
N ALA A 42 0.55 19.16 1.40
CA ALA A 42 -0.20 18.37 2.36
C ALA A 42 -1.10 17.34 1.67
N LEU A 43 -1.78 17.71 0.57
CA LEU A 43 -2.59 16.78 -0.22
C LEU A 43 -1.74 15.68 -0.87
N ALA A 44 -0.59 16.03 -1.45
CA ALA A 44 0.34 15.05 -2.02
C ALA A 44 0.86 14.08 -0.95
N ALA A 45 1.18 14.59 0.24
CA ALA A 45 1.64 13.76 1.35
C ALA A 45 0.55 12.81 1.88
N ILE A 46 -0.70 13.27 1.94
CA ILE A 46 -1.87 12.42 2.28
C ILE A 46 -2.02 11.30 1.25
N GLU A 47 -1.93 11.64 -0.04
CA GLU A 47 -2.10 10.69 -1.14
C GLU A 47 -1.02 9.59 -1.12
N ASP A 48 0.24 10.00 -0.94
CA ASP A 48 1.40 9.12 -0.83
C ASP A 48 1.32 8.21 0.40
N THR A 49 0.99 8.77 1.58
CA THR A 49 0.79 8.00 2.81
C THR A 49 -0.31 6.96 2.65
N THR A 50 -1.47 7.37 2.10
CA THR A 50 -2.62 6.49 1.90
C THR A 50 -2.28 5.33 0.96
N ARG A 51 -1.60 5.61 -0.16
CA ARG A 51 -1.18 4.56 -1.10
C ARG A 51 -0.22 3.55 -0.48
N ARG A 52 0.76 4.02 0.29
CA ARG A 52 1.70 3.13 0.99
C ARG A 52 0.98 2.23 1.98
N THR A 53 0.10 2.80 2.82
CA THR A 53 -0.66 2.04 3.82
C THR A 53 -1.56 0.98 3.18
N VAL A 54 -2.23 1.28 2.05
CA VAL A 54 -3.00 0.28 1.31
C VAL A 54 -2.10 -0.83 0.78
N GLY A 55 -0.94 -0.49 0.21
CA GLY A 55 0.03 -1.48 -0.26
C GLY A 55 0.56 -2.40 0.85
N GLU A 56 0.81 -1.86 2.05
CA GLU A 56 1.19 -2.65 3.22
C GLU A 56 0.08 -3.61 3.67
N LEU A 57 -1.17 -3.14 3.66
CA LEU A 57 -2.33 -3.97 3.97
C LEU A 57 -2.49 -5.12 2.97
N ASP A 58 -2.41 -4.84 1.68
CA ASP A 58 -2.50 -5.85 0.62
C ASP A 58 -1.38 -6.88 0.73
N ALA A 59 -0.15 -6.45 1.03
CA ALA A 59 0.99 -7.34 1.21
C ALA A 59 0.79 -8.30 2.39
N VAL A 60 0.32 -7.80 3.54
CA VAL A 60 0.09 -8.67 4.71
C VAL A 60 -1.12 -9.57 4.49
N LEU A 61 -2.18 -9.11 3.82
CA LEU A 61 -3.30 -9.97 3.43
C LEU A 61 -2.85 -11.07 2.47
N GLY A 62 -1.93 -10.79 1.56
CA GLY A 62 -1.27 -11.79 0.71
C GLY A 62 -0.59 -12.88 1.53
N VAL A 63 0.25 -12.50 2.49
CA VAL A 63 0.95 -13.44 3.39
C VAL A 63 -0.03 -14.28 4.21
N LEU A 64 -1.12 -13.69 4.70
CA LEU A 64 -2.15 -14.42 5.44
C LEU A 64 -2.90 -15.41 4.55
N ARG A 65 -3.18 -15.05 3.30
CA ARG A 65 -3.86 -15.91 2.32
C ARG A 65 -2.98 -17.09 1.90
N ASP A 66 -1.68 -16.87 1.69
CA ASP A 66 -0.72 -17.94 1.39
C ASP A 66 -0.49 -18.86 2.60
N GLY A 67 -0.48 -18.28 3.80
CA GLY A 67 -0.40 -19.04 5.06
C GLY A 67 -1.63 -19.93 5.30
N ASP A 68 -2.83 -19.44 4.97
CA ASP A 68 -4.08 -20.23 5.06
C ASP A 68 -4.18 -21.28 3.94
N ALA A 69 -3.64 -21.01 2.74
CA ALA A 69 -3.53 -21.98 1.65
C ALA A 69 -2.59 -23.16 1.97
N THR A 70 -1.72 -23.00 2.98
CA THR A 70 -0.84 -24.08 3.46
C THR A 70 -1.52 -24.96 4.53
N GLY A 71 -2.72 -24.59 4.99
CA GLY A 71 -3.50 -25.31 6.01
C GLY A 71 -4.38 -26.44 5.48
N ASP A 72 -4.87 -26.33 4.25
CA ASP A 72 -5.70 -27.35 3.59
C ASP A 72 -5.40 -27.32 2.08
N ALA A 73 -4.82 -28.41 1.56
CA ALA A 73 -4.43 -28.67 0.16
C ALA A 73 -2.95 -28.45 -0.20
N TRP A 74 -2.21 -29.57 -0.17
CA TRP A 74 -1.27 -29.92 -1.24
C TRP A 74 -2.01 -29.87 -2.59
N GLY A 75 -2.13 -28.68 -3.15
CA GLY A 75 -2.61 -28.41 -4.50
C GLY A 75 -1.76 -27.30 -5.07
N ALA A 76 -0.64 -27.67 -5.68
CA ALA A 76 0.34 -26.76 -6.26
C ALA A 76 -0.34 -25.75 -7.18
N THR A 77 -0.56 -24.54 -6.69
CA THR A 77 -0.71 -23.38 -7.58
C THR A 77 0.72 -22.99 -7.96
N PRO A 78 1.07 -22.92 -9.26
CA PRO A 78 2.43 -22.62 -9.67
C PRO A 78 2.84 -21.29 -9.04
N ALA A 79 4.02 -21.26 -8.41
CA ALA A 79 4.58 -20.00 -7.95
C ALA A 79 4.65 -19.02 -9.13
N PRO A 80 4.29 -17.74 -8.92
CA PRO A 80 4.40 -16.73 -9.95
C PRO A 80 5.83 -16.74 -10.52
N THR A 81 5.94 -16.74 -11.84
CA THR A 81 7.23 -16.79 -12.53
C THR A 81 7.41 -15.51 -13.28
N LEU A 82 8.65 -15.02 -13.32
CA LEU A 82 8.95 -13.80 -14.06
C LEU A 82 8.45 -13.90 -15.51
N ALA A 83 8.54 -15.06 -16.14
CA ALA A 83 8.04 -15.26 -17.51
C ALA A 83 6.50 -15.17 -17.64
N GLY A 84 5.74 -15.67 -16.67
CA GLY A 84 4.27 -15.63 -16.71
C GLY A 84 3.69 -14.28 -16.30
N ASP A 85 4.41 -13.54 -15.46
CA ASP A 85 3.92 -12.32 -14.82
C ASP A 85 4.54 -11.04 -15.40
N LEU A 86 5.54 -11.16 -16.30
CA LEU A 86 6.27 -10.01 -16.86
C LEU A 86 5.33 -9.00 -17.52
N ASP A 87 4.38 -9.46 -18.33
CA ASP A 87 3.48 -8.57 -19.05
C ASP A 87 2.57 -7.79 -18.10
N ASP A 88 2.12 -8.44 -17.02
CA ASP A 88 1.30 -7.81 -15.99
C ASP A 88 2.10 -6.82 -15.14
N LEU A 89 3.37 -7.13 -14.88
CA LEU A 89 4.31 -6.24 -14.22
C LEU A 89 4.60 -5.01 -15.09
N LEU A 90 4.97 -5.21 -16.36
CA LEU A 90 5.24 -4.12 -17.32
C LEU A 90 4.03 -3.21 -17.50
N ARG A 91 2.83 -3.77 -17.58
CA ARG A 91 1.59 -2.98 -17.71
C ARG A 91 1.37 -2.10 -16.49
N ARG A 92 1.53 -2.65 -15.27
CA ARG A 92 1.39 -1.90 -14.01
C ARG A 92 2.46 -0.82 -13.88
N THR A 93 3.70 -1.11 -14.23
CA THR A 93 4.81 -0.15 -14.17
C THR A 93 4.63 1.00 -15.17
N ARG A 94 4.15 0.72 -16.40
CA ARG A 94 3.82 1.75 -17.41
C ARG A 94 2.61 2.59 -17.03
N ALA A 95 1.59 1.99 -16.42
CA ALA A 95 0.45 2.75 -15.87
C ALA A 95 0.87 3.73 -14.77
N GLY A 96 1.98 3.43 -14.07
CA GLY A 96 2.64 4.34 -13.13
C GLY A 96 3.47 5.47 -13.79
N GLY A 97 3.44 5.60 -15.11
CA GLY A 97 4.11 6.67 -15.86
C GLY A 97 5.59 6.43 -16.15
N LEU A 98 6.15 5.29 -15.74
CA LEU A 98 7.54 4.92 -16.02
C LEU A 98 7.64 4.33 -17.44
N ARG A 99 8.62 4.83 -18.22
CA ARG A 99 8.95 4.25 -19.52
C ARG A 99 9.85 3.04 -19.29
N VAL A 100 9.39 1.87 -19.74
CA VAL A 100 10.09 0.59 -19.61
C VAL A 100 10.16 -0.08 -20.97
N ASP A 101 11.38 -0.30 -21.44
CA ASP A 101 11.70 -1.05 -22.66
C ASP A 101 11.90 -2.53 -22.33
N ALA A 102 11.56 -3.40 -23.28
CA ALA A 102 11.63 -4.86 -23.13
C ALA A 102 13.02 -5.41 -23.46
#